data_AF-A0A6N2KGE9-F1
#
_entry.id   AF-A0A6N2KGE9-F1
#
_cell.length_a   1.000
_cell.length_b   1.000
_cell.length_c   1.000
_cell.angle_alpha   90.00
_cell.angle_beta   90.00
_cell.angle_gamma   90.00
#
_symmetry.space_group_name_H-M   'P 1'
#
loop_
_entity.id
_entity.type
_entity.pdbx_description
1 polymer ?
#
loop_
_entity_poly.entity_id
_entity_poly.type
_entity_poly.pdbx_seq_one_letter_code
_entity_poly.pdbx_strand_id
1 'polypeptide(L)'
;MQKLGSLLEVMWTDIDYMDEYKDFTFHPVNFPLEKIMKFVNTLHRNGQKYVVILDPDPTPTPFSTLDDPPCRINNAGIRRSIDNKTVPATSLHFDVMKQYNVHNLYDLLESKATNVGLINSTGKRPFVLSRSTFIGSGRYTAHWTGDNAATWDDLAYTILSILNFGLFGIPMVGSKICGFSGSTNEELCQRWIQVTCCCGRMLTDGKYIKLAAPADQINVHVHKGNILALQGEAMTTKETRKTAFHLSVVLRRSGNSTGGLFLDDGESVEMGGEGKNWSLVKFHSEIVGDMAMVRSNIINGDFAFSQKWMVSKVTFIGLKKTNAIKWYELQTSKETKSGNRGLGQSLITTKILMSGLSLFLGEEFKLNVKL
;
A
#
# COMPACT_ATOMS: atom_id res chain seq x y z
N MET A 1 11.41 8.17 -16.70
CA MET A 1 11.19 7.06 -15.75
C MET A 1 11.89 5.78 -16.19
N GLN A 2 11.40 5.03 -17.17
CA GLN A 2 12.00 3.72 -17.55
C GLN A 2 13.49 3.81 -17.93
N LYS A 3 13.88 4.81 -18.74
CA LYS A 3 15.31 5.04 -19.09
C LYS A 3 16.20 5.37 -17.89
N LEU A 4 15.62 5.86 -16.80
CA LEU A 4 16.34 6.24 -15.58
C LEU A 4 16.33 5.11 -14.53
N GLY A 5 15.74 3.95 -14.84
CA GLY A 5 15.59 2.85 -13.88
C GLY A 5 14.59 3.16 -12.75
N SER A 6 13.76 4.19 -12.88
CA SER A 6 12.76 4.53 -11.87
C SER A 6 11.54 3.61 -11.97
N LEU A 7 11.11 3.06 -10.84
CA LEU A 7 9.91 2.24 -10.71
C LEU A 7 8.67 3.03 -11.15
N LEU A 8 7.83 2.44 -12.01
CA LEU A 8 6.58 3.04 -12.46
C LEU A 8 5.56 1.94 -12.74
N GLU A 9 4.58 1.81 -11.85
CA GLU A 9 3.52 0.80 -11.96
C GLU A 9 2.31 1.32 -12.76
N VAL A 10 1.90 2.56 -12.54
CA VAL A 10 0.65 3.12 -13.06
C VAL A 10 0.90 4.48 -13.69
N MET A 11 0.42 4.67 -14.92
CA MET A 11 0.33 5.99 -15.55
C MET A 11 -1.09 6.55 -15.34
N TRP A 12 -1.17 7.80 -14.93
CA TRP A 12 -2.44 8.50 -14.72
C TRP A 12 -2.61 9.57 -15.80
N THR A 13 -3.84 9.86 -16.19
CA THR A 13 -4.14 11.02 -17.05
C THR A 13 -5.36 11.75 -16.51
N ASP A 14 -5.14 13.03 -16.23
CA ASP A 14 -6.14 13.97 -15.74
C ASP A 14 -7.06 14.43 -16.89
N ILE A 15 -7.96 15.37 -16.63
CA ILE A 15 -9.04 15.81 -17.53
C ILE A 15 -8.60 16.22 -18.95
N ASP A 16 -7.30 16.47 -19.17
CA ASP A 16 -6.72 16.81 -20.48
C ASP A 16 -6.99 15.76 -21.56
N TYR A 17 -7.23 14.50 -21.20
CA TYR A 17 -7.54 13.46 -22.18
C TYR A 17 -8.91 13.64 -22.82
N MET A 18 -9.83 14.35 -22.17
CA MET A 18 -11.22 14.47 -22.55
C MET A 18 -11.41 15.48 -23.70
N ASP A 19 -12.40 15.25 -24.54
CA ASP A 19 -12.86 16.22 -25.53
C ASP A 19 -13.73 17.28 -24.83
N GLU A 20 -13.25 18.52 -24.78
CA GLU A 20 -13.92 19.63 -24.08
C GLU A 20 -14.31 19.31 -22.61
N TYR A 21 -13.46 18.54 -21.91
CA TYR A 21 -13.68 18.13 -20.51
C TYR A 21 -14.92 17.26 -20.28
N LYS A 22 -15.40 16.57 -21.31
CA LYS A 22 -16.55 15.66 -21.23
C LYS A 22 -16.09 14.25 -20.90
N ASP A 23 -16.67 13.68 -19.85
CA ASP A 23 -16.47 12.28 -19.50
C ASP A 23 -16.76 11.33 -20.68
N PHE A 24 -16.03 10.21 -20.70
CA PHE A 24 -16.14 9.16 -21.72
C PHE A 24 -15.82 9.60 -23.16
N THR A 25 -15.08 10.70 -23.32
CA THR A 25 -14.59 11.18 -24.62
C THR A 25 -13.06 11.21 -24.67
N PHE A 26 -12.51 11.42 -25.86
CA PHE A 26 -11.06 11.56 -26.08
C PHE A 26 -10.78 12.77 -26.96
N HIS A 27 -9.89 13.66 -26.53
CA HIS A 27 -9.52 14.86 -27.27
C HIS A 27 -8.99 14.47 -28.66
N PRO A 28 -9.61 14.92 -29.76
CA PRO A 28 -9.36 14.37 -31.09
C PRO A 28 -7.94 14.63 -31.61
N VAL A 29 -7.31 15.74 -31.19
CA VAL A 29 -5.94 16.12 -31.58
C VAL A 29 -4.87 15.64 -30.59
N ASN A 30 -5.03 15.96 -29.30
CA ASN A 30 -4.00 15.72 -28.29
C ASN A 30 -4.00 14.28 -27.78
N PHE A 31 -5.17 13.65 -27.66
CA PHE A 31 -5.36 12.30 -27.13
C PHE A 31 -6.20 11.41 -28.08
N PRO A 32 -5.87 11.30 -29.38
CA PRO A 32 -6.68 10.53 -30.31
C PRO A 32 -6.74 9.05 -29.89
N LEU A 33 -7.93 8.48 -29.95
CA LEU A 33 -8.25 7.14 -29.43
C LEU A 33 -7.26 6.06 -29.88
N GLU A 34 -6.90 6.04 -31.17
CA GLU A 34 -5.96 5.05 -31.70
C GLU A 34 -4.57 5.12 -31.02
N LYS A 35 -4.06 6.33 -30.77
CA LYS A 35 -2.78 6.52 -30.09
C LYS A 35 -2.88 6.12 -28.63
N ILE A 36 -3.98 6.46 -27.96
CA ILE A 36 -4.22 6.08 -26.56
C ILE A 36 -4.32 4.57 -26.41
N MET A 37 -5.07 3.89 -27.28
CA MET A 37 -5.13 2.43 -27.29
C MET A 37 -3.74 1.81 -27.47
N LYS A 38 -2.94 2.31 -28.42
CA LYS A 38 -1.57 1.83 -28.64
C LYS A 38 -0.67 2.07 -27.42
N PHE A 39 -0.83 3.20 -26.76
CA PHE A 39 -0.10 3.56 -25.55
C PHE A 39 -0.47 2.62 -24.37
N VAL A 40 -1.76 2.46 -24.09
CA VAL A 40 -2.26 1.58 -23.03
C VAL A 40 -1.84 0.13 -23.27
N ASN A 41 -1.93 -0.36 -24.52
CA ASN A 41 -1.44 -1.69 -24.88
C ASN A 41 0.07 -1.86 -24.62
N THR A 42 0.85 -0.79 -24.77
CA THR A 42 2.28 -0.81 -24.45
C THR A 42 2.51 -0.89 -22.95
N LEU A 43 1.77 -0.13 -22.14
CA LEU A 43 1.81 -0.24 -20.68
C LEU A 43 1.47 -1.65 -20.21
N HIS A 44 0.38 -2.24 -20.73
CA HIS A 44 -0.05 -3.59 -20.35
C HIS A 44 0.98 -4.67 -20.73
N ARG A 45 1.61 -4.58 -21.91
CA ARG A 45 2.72 -5.48 -22.29
C ARG A 45 3.91 -5.38 -21.34
N ASN A 46 4.16 -4.18 -20.79
CA ASN A 46 5.21 -3.95 -19.81
C ASN A 46 4.81 -4.33 -18.37
N GLY A 47 3.60 -4.84 -18.15
CA GLY A 47 3.08 -5.17 -16.83
C GLY A 47 2.65 -3.95 -16.00
N GLN A 48 2.48 -2.79 -16.63
CA GLN A 48 2.02 -1.54 -16.02
C GLN A 48 0.50 -1.39 -16.17
N LYS A 49 -0.09 -0.41 -15.49
CA LYS A 49 -1.53 -0.09 -15.50
C LYS A 49 -1.77 1.36 -15.91
N TYR A 50 -3.02 1.68 -16.24
CA TYR A 50 -3.47 3.01 -16.66
C TYR A 50 -4.74 3.40 -15.90
N VAL A 51 -4.80 4.63 -15.39
CA VAL A 51 -5.94 5.17 -14.63
C VAL A 51 -6.31 6.53 -15.22
N VAL A 52 -7.61 6.78 -15.35
CA VAL A 52 -8.17 8.05 -15.84
C VAL A 52 -9.12 8.63 -14.81
N ILE A 53 -9.24 9.97 -14.81
CA ILE A 53 -10.24 10.69 -14.02
C ILE A 53 -11.61 10.64 -14.72
N LEU A 54 -12.68 10.69 -13.93
CA LEU A 54 -14.06 10.93 -14.32
C LEU A 54 -14.64 11.95 -13.33
N ASP A 55 -15.44 12.88 -13.81
CA ASP A 55 -15.99 13.99 -13.01
C ASP A 55 -17.52 13.98 -13.01
N PRO A 56 -18.18 13.99 -11.84
CA PRO A 56 -19.63 14.20 -11.78
C PRO A 56 -19.95 15.67 -12.10
N ASP A 57 -20.88 15.93 -13.02
CA ASP A 57 -21.34 17.29 -13.35
C ASP A 57 -22.62 17.68 -12.58
N PRO A 58 -22.57 18.70 -11.69
CA PRO A 58 -23.75 19.23 -11.04
C PRO A 58 -24.40 20.41 -11.80
N THR A 59 -25.63 20.24 -12.28
CA THR A 59 -26.42 21.35 -12.83
C THR A 59 -27.21 22.12 -11.74
N PRO A 60 -27.09 23.46 -11.62
CA PRO A 60 -27.78 24.24 -10.59
C PRO A 60 -29.13 24.86 -11.03
N THR A 61 -30.10 24.94 -10.11
CA THR A 61 -31.33 25.79 -10.18
C THR A 61 -31.83 26.20 -8.76
N PRO A 62 -32.60 27.30 -8.56
CA PRO A 62 -32.38 28.17 -7.39
C PRO A 62 -33.47 28.31 -6.30
N PHE A 63 -32.98 28.68 -5.10
CA PHE A 63 -33.50 29.40 -3.91
C PHE A 63 -34.71 28.86 -3.08
N SER A 64 -34.39 28.41 -1.85
CA SER A 64 -35.31 28.09 -0.74
C SER A 64 -34.65 28.32 0.63
N THR A 65 -35.42 28.18 1.72
CA THR A 65 -34.93 28.16 3.11
C THR A 65 -34.00 26.98 3.43
N LEU A 66 -33.90 26.00 2.53
CA LEU A 66 -32.89 24.94 2.59
C LEU A 66 -31.50 25.43 2.15
N ASP A 67 -31.45 26.42 1.27
CA ASP A 67 -30.21 26.98 0.71
C ASP A 67 -29.57 28.01 1.69
N ASP A 68 -30.37 28.56 2.62
CA ASP A 68 -29.93 29.39 3.75
C ASP A 68 -30.57 28.93 5.08
N PRO A 69 -30.03 27.85 5.70
CA PRO A 69 -30.58 27.31 6.94
C PRO A 69 -30.41 28.29 8.12
N PRO A 70 -31.33 28.26 9.11
CA PRO A 70 -31.29 29.19 10.25
C PRO A 70 -30.03 29.04 11.11
N CYS A 71 -29.44 27.85 11.15
CA CYS A 71 -28.16 27.60 11.80
C CYS A 71 -27.07 27.44 10.74
N ARG A 72 -26.25 28.48 10.55
CA ARG A 72 -25.12 28.43 9.62
C ARG A 72 -23.93 27.73 10.27
N ILE A 73 -23.56 26.58 9.72
CA ILE A 73 -22.31 25.90 10.08
C ILE A 73 -21.10 26.77 9.73
N ASN A 74 -19.94 26.49 10.31
CA ASN A 74 -18.72 27.24 10.01
C ASN A 74 -18.06 26.81 8.68
N ASN A 75 -18.84 26.77 7.60
CA ASN A 75 -18.34 26.38 6.28
C ASN A 75 -17.21 27.32 5.84
N ALA A 76 -16.10 26.73 5.38
CA ALA A 76 -14.84 27.40 5.03
C ALA A 76 -14.27 28.33 6.12
N GLY A 77 -14.62 28.12 7.40
CA GLY A 77 -14.12 28.93 8.53
C GLY A 77 -14.73 30.34 8.64
N ILE A 78 -15.65 30.71 7.74
CA ILE A 78 -16.23 32.06 7.66
C ILE A 78 -17.76 32.05 7.59
N ARG A 79 -18.41 30.95 8.03
CA ARG A 79 -19.87 30.73 7.93
C ARG A 79 -20.45 30.99 6.54
N ARG A 80 -19.73 30.51 5.51
CA ARG A 80 -20.19 30.60 4.11
C ARG A 80 -21.48 29.79 3.89
N SER A 81 -22.27 30.13 2.89
CA SER A 81 -23.44 29.32 2.48
C SER A 81 -23.04 27.86 2.22
N ILE A 82 -23.94 26.92 2.52
CA ILE A 82 -23.74 25.48 2.28
C ILE A 82 -23.74 25.13 0.78
N ASP A 83 -24.35 25.96 -0.06
CA ASP A 83 -24.43 25.76 -1.52
C ASP A 83 -23.18 26.28 -2.25
N ASN A 84 -22.25 26.92 -1.54
CA ASN A 84 -21.08 27.49 -2.17
C ASN A 84 -20.18 26.40 -2.79
N LYS A 85 -19.98 26.47 -4.11
CA LYS A 85 -19.21 25.52 -4.92
C LYS A 85 -19.76 24.09 -4.87
N THR A 86 -21.08 23.92 -4.77
CA THR A 86 -21.74 22.62 -4.86
C THR A 86 -23.16 22.73 -5.42
N VAL A 87 -23.83 21.59 -5.57
CA VAL A 87 -25.25 21.50 -5.95
C VAL A 87 -26.11 22.16 -4.87
N PRO A 88 -27.11 22.99 -5.22
CA PRO A 88 -28.01 23.61 -4.25
C PRO A 88 -28.72 22.58 -3.36
N ALA A 89 -28.89 22.90 -2.08
CA ALA A 89 -29.54 22.05 -1.08
C ALA A 89 -30.98 21.66 -1.43
N THR A 90 -31.66 22.48 -2.22
CA THR A 90 -33.00 22.23 -2.78
C THR A 90 -33.06 21.15 -3.84
N SER A 91 -31.94 20.77 -4.44
CA SER A 91 -31.91 19.81 -5.55
C SER A 91 -32.45 18.45 -5.11
N LEU A 92 -33.17 17.78 -6.00
CA LEU A 92 -33.81 16.50 -5.72
C LEU A 92 -33.01 15.34 -6.33
N HIS A 93 -32.86 14.29 -5.53
CA HIS A 93 -32.36 12.98 -5.91
C HIS A 93 -33.52 12.00 -6.08
N PHE A 94 -33.20 10.76 -6.45
CA PHE A 94 -34.17 9.67 -6.53
C PHE A 94 -35.04 9.59 -5.25
N ASP A 95 -36.32 9.26 -5.42
CA ASP A 95 -37.32 9.22 -4.34
C ASP A 95 -37.53 10.57 -3.62
N VAL A 96 -37.36 11.68 -4.35
CA VAL A 96 -37.60 13.05 -3.85
C VAL A 96 -36.72 13.40 -2.64
N MET A 97 -35.58 12.71 -2.48
CA MET A 97 -34.60 13.01 -1.44
C MET A 97 -33.90 14.34 -1.74
N LYS A 98 -33.82 15.21 -0.75
CA LYS A 98 -33.22 16.54 -0.91
C LYS A 98 -31.71 16.49 -0.77
N GLN A 99 -30.98 17.22 -1.61
CA GLN A 99 -29.53 17.38 -1.52
C GLN A 99 -29.10 17.83 -0.12
N TYR A 100 -29.86 18.69 0.55
CA TYR A 100 -29.64 19.07 1.94
C TYR A 100 -29.38 17.88 2.88
N ASN A 101 -30.10 16.77 2.69
CA ASN A 101 -30.01 15.58 3.54
C ASN A 101 -28.92 14.60 3.08
N VAL A 102 -28.64 14.55 1.78
CA VAL A 102 -27.78 13.50 1.18
C VAL A 102 -26.47 14.03 0.61
N HIS A 103 -26.18 15.33 0.73
CA HIS A 103 -24.98 15.98 0.20
C HIS A 103 -23.70 15.22 0.53
N ASN A 104 -23.50 14.90 1.81
CA ASN A 104 -22.29 14.18 2.27
C ASN A 104 -22.25 12.70 1.83
N LEU A 105 -23.32 12.16 1.25
CA LEU A 105 -23.37 10.78 0.78
C LEU A 105 -23.00 10.65 -0.71
N TYR A 106 -22.90 11.75 -1.44
CA TYR A 106 -22.76 11.74 -2.91
C TYR A 106 -21.60 10.86 -3.39
N ASP A 107 -20.36 11.17 -2.99
CA ASP A 107 -19.18 10.40 -3.43
C ASP A 107 -19.11 9.00 -2.80
N LEU A 108 -19.78 8.75 -1.66
CA LEU A 108 -19.91 7.38 -1.14
C LEU A 108 -20.75 6.54 -2.10
N LEU A 109 -21.86 7.09 -2.58
CA LEU A 109 -22.76 6.43 -3.53
C LEU A 109 -22.10 6.29 -4.90
N GLU A 110 -21.39 7.31 -5.37
CA GLU A 110 -20.58 7.27 -6.59
C GLU A 110 -19.47 6.22 -6.48
N SER A 111 -18.66 6.24 -5.42
CA SER A 111 -17.61 5.25 -5.18
C SER A 111 -18.16 3.83 -5.20
N LYS A 112 -19.33 3.61 -4.59
CA LYS A 112 -20.03 2.32 -4.61
C LYS A 112 -20.48 1.94 -6.02
N ALA A 113 -21.10 2.86 -6.76
CA ALA A 113 -21.56 2.63 -8.12
C ALA A 113 -20.40 2.31 -9.07
N THR A 114 -19.32 3.09 -9.01
CA THR A 114 -18.10 2.89 -9.80
C THR A 114 -17.42 1.58 -9.45
N ASN A 115 -17.30 1.24 -8.15
CA ASN A 115 -16.72 -0.03 -7.71
C ASN A 115 -17.51 -1.24 -8.26
N VAL A 116 -18.84 -1.23 -8.11
CA VAL A 116 -19.71 -2.29 -8.64
C VAL A 116 -19.66 -2.34 -10.18
N GLY A 117 -19.68 -1.19 -10.84
CA GLY A 117 -19.59 -1.10 -12.30
C GLY A 117 -18.29 -1.71 -12.85
N LEU A 118 -17.15 -1.42 -12.19
CA LEU A 118 -15.86 -2.00 -12.54
C LEU A 118 -15.80 -3.51 -12.28
N ILE A 119 -16.36 -3.99 -11.17
CA ILE A 119 -16.46 -5.42 -10.88
C ILE A 119 -17.28 -6.12 -11.97
N ASN A 120 -18.46 -5.60 -12.31
CA ASN A 120 -19.32 -6.19 -13.33
C ASN A 120 -18.68 -6.20 -14.72
N SER A 121 -17.88 -5.17 -15.04
CA SER A 121 -17.23 -5.03 -16.35
C SER A 121 -15.96 -5.86 -16.49
N THR A 122 -15.22 -6.07 -15.40
CA THR A 122 -13.88 -6.69 -15.45
C THR A 122 -13.79 -8.06 -14.79
N GLY A 123 -14.71 -8.40 -13.88
CA GLY A 123 -14.64 -9.58 -13.03
C GLY A 123 -13.49 -9.57 -12.03
N LYS A 124 -12.82 -8.42 -11.83
CA LYS A 124 -11.62 -8.28 -11.01
C LYS A 124 -11.79 -7.23 -9.91
N ARG A 125 -10.93 -7.30 -8.89
CA ARG A 125 -10.81 -6.31 -7.84
C ARG A 125 -10.57 -4.93 -8.46
N PRO A 126 -11.48 -3.97 -8.28
CA PRO A 126 -11.34 -2.65 -8.87
C PRO A 126 -10.35 -1.80 -8.07
N PHE A 127 -9.78 -0.81 -8.73
CA PHE A 127 -9.10 0.30 -8.08
C PHE A 127 -9.93 1.56 -8.35
N VAL A 128 -10.39 2.19 -7.27
CA VAL A 128 -11.13 3.47 -7.30
C VAL A 128 -10.42 4.40 -6.33
N LEU A 129 -10.21 5.65 -6.74
CA LEU A 129 -9.65 6.70 -5.91
C LEU A 129 -10.64 7.87 -5.89
N SER A 130 -11.19 8.17 -4.70
CA SER A 130 -12.23 9.20 -4.54
C SER A 130 -11.73 10.39 -3.71
N ARG A 131 -12.17 11.59 -4.10
CA ARG A 131 -11.82 12.83 -3.42
C ARG A 131 -12.70 13.05 -2.19
N SER A 132 -14.03 13.06 -2.31
CA SER A 132 -14.89 13.12 -1.12
C SER A 132 -15.14 11.72 -0.59
N THR A 133 -15.40 11.65 0.72
CA THR A 133 -15.67 10.39 1.41
C THR A 133 -16.67 10.62 2.55
N PHE A 134 -17.39 9.55 2.89
CA PHE A 134 -18.21 9.44 4.09
C PHE A 134 -17.92 8.15 4.85
N ILE A 135 -18.55 7.95 6.02
CA ILE A 135 -18.39 6.75 6.84
C ILE A 135 -18.67 5.50 5.99
N GLY A 136 -17.70 4.57 5.97
CA GLY A 136 -17.79 3.32 5.20
C GLY A 136 -17.21 3.38 3.79
N SER A 137 -16.71 4.54 3.32
CA SER A 137 -16.15 4.67 1.95
C SER A 137 -14.95 3.76 1.70
N GLY A 138 -14.15 3.45 2.73
CA GLY A 138 -12.99 2.56 2.61
C GLY A 138 -13.33 1.12 2.20
N ARG A 139 -14.61 0.74 2.18
CA ARG A 139 -15.08 -0.52 1.57
C ARG A 139 -15.02 -0.50 0.04
N TYR A 140 -15.13 0.68 -0.57
CA TYR A 140 -15.33 0.82 -2.03
C TYR A 140 -14.18 1.55 -2.72
N THR A 141 -13.45 2.42 -2.01
CA THR A 141 -12.46 3.31 -2.62
C THR A 141 -11.24 3.55 -1.73
N ALA A 142 -10.11 3.84 -2.38
CA ALA A 142 -8.98 4.54 -1.79
C ALA A 142 -9.26 6.05 -1.71
N HIS A 143 -8.40 6.78 -1.01
CA HIS A 143 -8.47 8.24 -0.90
C HIS A 143 -7.09 8.90 -1.03
N TRP A 144 -7.05 10.21 -1.30
CA TRP A 144 -5.84 11.01 -1.18
C TRP A 144 -6.16 12.34 -0.50
N THR A 145 -5.19 12.94 0.19
CA THR A 145 -5.39 14.14 1.03
C THR A 145 -5.83 15.42 0.30
N GLY A 146 -6.18 15.33 -0.99
CA GLY A 146 -6.62 16.45 -1.80
C GLY A 146 -5.48 17.29 -2.38
N ASP A 147 -5.76 18.58 -2.54
CA ASP A 147 -4.89 19.56 -3.19
C ASP A 147 -4.00 20.26 -2.15
N ASN A 148 -2.92 19.57 -1.78
CA ASN A 148 -1.87 20.08 -0.91
C ASN A 148 -0.94 21.08 -1.63
N ALA A 149 -0.18 21.87 -0.88
CA ALA A 149 0.83 22.78 -1.41
C ALA A 149 2.24 22.21 -1.32
N ALA A 150 3.14 22.69 -2.18
CA ALA A 150 4.57 22.38 -2.15
C ALA A 150 5.28 23.11 -0.99
N THR A 151 4.90 22.80 0.25
CA THR A 151 5.47 23.36 1.48
C THR A 151 5.92 22.27 2.46
N TRP A 152 6.78 22.63 3.41
CA TRP A 152 7.19 21.74 4.50
C TRP A 152 6.06 21.43 5.48
N ASP A 153 5.13 22.36 5.66
CA ASP A 153 3.96 22.18 6.54
C ASP A 153 3.02 21.12 5.95
N ASP A 154 2.74 21.17 4.65
CA ASP A 154 1.94 20.16 3.95
C ASP A 154 2.58 18.76 3.96
N LEU A 155 3.92 18.69 3.89
CA LEU A 155 4.64 17.44 4.10
C LEU A 155 4.39 16.87 5.50
N ALA A 156 4.43 17.71 6.54
CA ALA A 156 4.15 17.28 7.91
C ALA A 156 2.67 16.89 8.10
N TYR A 157 1.73 17.66 7.54
CA TYR A 157 0.30 17.41 7.62
C TYR A 157 -0.11 16.12 6.93
N THR A 158 0.63 15.68 5.89
CA THR A 158 0.42 14.39 5.24
C THR A 158 0.39 13.23 6.24
N ILE A 159 1.30 13.21 7.22
CA ILE A 159 1.39 12.13 8.21
C ILE A 159 0.13 12.10 9.08
N LEU A 160 -0.31 13.26 9.56
CA LEU A 160 -1.51 13.38 10.39
C LEU A 160 -2.76 12.95 9.63
N SER A 161 -2.89 13.37 8.38
CA SER A 161 -4.02 13.01 7.52
C SER A 161 -4.07 11.50 7.26
N ILE A 162 -2.95 10.87 6.90
CA ILE A 162 -2.88 9.42 6.68
C ILE A 162 -3.31 8.63 7.93
N LEU A 163 -2.83 9.03 9.12
CA LEU A 163 -3.20 8.39 10.38
C LEU A 163 -4.70 8.53 10.68
N ASN A 164 -5.28 9.71 10.44
CA ASN A 164 -6.71 9.94 10.62
C ASN A 164 -7.56 9.04 9.70
N PHE A 165 -7.20 8.92 8.41
CA PHE A 165 -7.92 8.05 7.49
C PHE A 165 -7.80 6.56 7.83
N GLY A 166 -6.69 6.15 8.45
CA GLY A 166 -6.59 4.84 9.09
C GLY A 166 -7.67 4.62 10.16
N LEU A 167 -7.93 5.62 11.01
CA LEU A 167 -9.02 5.57 12.01
C LEU A 167 -10.41 5.62 11.37
N PHE A 168 -10.57 6.30 10.24
CA PHE A 168 -11.82 6.37 9.49
C PHE A 168 -12.13 5.10 8.69
N GLY A 169 -11.26 4.09 8.77
CA GLY A 169 -11.45 2.82 8.05
C GLY A 169 -11.14 2.92 6.56
N ILE A 170 -10.31 3.89 6.14
CA ILE A 170 -9.81 4.05 4.77
C ILE A 170 -8.28 3.87 4.81
N PRO A 171 -7.78 2.61 4.83
CA PRO A 171 -6.36 2.35 5.04
C PRO A 171 -5.50 2.65 3.81
N MET A 172 -6.08 2.72 2.60
CA MET A 172 -5.38 3.06 1.37
C MET A 172 -5.49 4.56 1.11
N VAL A 173 -4.54 5.33 1.66
CA VAL A 173 -4.51 6.79 1.59
C VAL A 173 -3.08 7.32 1.37
N GLY A 174 -2.95 8.41 0.62
CA GLY A 174 -1.68 9.10 0.41
C GLY A 174 -1.87 10.59 0.08
N SER A 175 -0.78 11.30 -0.19
CA SER A 175 -0.81 12.70 -0.66
C SER A 175 -0.14 12.85 -2.02
N LYS A 176 -0.37 13.97 -2.71
CA LYS A 176 0.34 14.28 -3.95
C LYS A 176 1.79 14.65 -3.58
N ILE A 177 2.71 13.77 -3.95
CA ILE A 177 4.14 13.86 -3.62
C ILE A 177 4.72 15.12 -4.26
N CYS A 178 5.60 15.81 -3.52
CA CYS A 178 6.21 17.10 -3.89
C CYS A 178 5.26 18.31 -3.87
N GLY A 179 3.98 18.10 -3.56
CA GLY A 179 2.95 19.14 -3.49
C GLY A 179 2.25 19.37 -4.83
N PHE A 180 0.95 19.65 -4.79
CA PHE A 180 0.15 19.90 -5.99
C PHE A 180 0.17 21.36 -6.42
N SER A 181 -0.03 22.27 -5.46
CA SER A 181 -0.04 23.71 -5.72
C SER A 181 1.31 24.35 -5.43
N GLY A 182 1.67 25.35 -6.23
CA GLY A 182 2.98 26.01 -6.16
C GLY A 182 4.09 25.21 -6.85
N SER A 183 5.28 25.80 -6.91
CA SER A 183 6.48 25.13 -7.45
C SER A 183 7.28 24.49 -6.32
N THR A 184 7.56 23.21 -6.45
CA THR A 184 8.44 22.48 -5.52
C THR A 184 9.90 22.81 -5.74
N ASN A 185 10.77 22.38 -4.83
CA ASN A 185 12.23 22.40 -5.00
C ASN A 185 12.82 21.00 -4.78
N GLU A 186 14.08 20.81 -5.19
CA GLU A 186 14.75 19.52 -5.13
C GLU A 186 14.76 18.92 -3.72
N GLU A 187 15.12 19.71 -2.71
CA GLU A 187 15.21 19.25 -1.31
C GLU A 187 13.85 18.80 -0.79
N LEU A 188 12.81 19.62 -0.97
CA LEU A 188 11.46 19.29 -0.52
C LEU A 188 10.94 18.03 -1.21
N CYS A 189 11.10 17.94 -2.53
CA CYS A 189 10.63 16.80 -3.31
C CYS A 189 11.39 15.51 -2.96
N GLN A 190 12.70 15.60 -2.73
CA GLN A 190 13.54 14.50 -2.26
C GLN A 190 13.15 14.01 -0.86
N ARG A 191 12.83 14.91 0.07
CA ARG A 191 12.32 14.49 1.39
C ARG A 191 10.91 13.93 1.31
N TRP A 192 10.06 14.45 0.43
CA TRP A 192 8.71 13.96 0.25
C TRP A 192 8.69 12.51 -0.25
N ILE A 193 9.48 12.21 -1.30
CA ILE A 193 9.57 10.84 -1.83
C ILE A 193 10.11 9.87 -0.76
N GLN A 194 11.09 10.30 0.03
CA GLN A 194 11.63 9.52 1.15
C GLN A 194 10.56 9.16 2.18
N VAL A 195 9.75 10.14 2.60
CA VAL A 195 8.65 9.94 3.56
C VAL A 195 7.63 8.94 3.02
N THR A 196 7.35 8.95 1.72
CA THR A 196 6.38 8.04 1.11
C THR A 196 6.92 6.65 0.76
N CYS A 197 8.25 6.48 0.64
CA CYS A 197 8.87 5.23 0.15
C CYS A 197 9.64 4.41 1.21
N CYS A 198 9.53 4.75 2.50
CA CYS A 198 10.04 4.04 3.70
C CYS A 198 11.02 2.83 3.53
N CYS A 199 12.31 2.98 3.89
CA CYS A 199 13.34 1.91 4.01
C CYS A 199 14.19 2.01 5.31
N GLY A 200 14.51 0.89 6.00
CA GLY A 200 14.85 0.91 7.45
C GLY A 200 16.19 0.39 8.00
N ARG A 201 16.44 0.74 9.28
CA ARG A 201 17.57 0.50 10.20
C ARG A 201 17.05 0.21 11.64
N MET A 202 17.90 0.09 12.67
CA MET A 202 17.52 -0.41 14.02
C MET A 202 17.91 0.58 15.14
N LEU A 203 17.01 0.83 16.11
CA LEU A 203 17.22 1.69 17.29
C LEU A 203 16.46 1.19 18.52
N THR A 204 16.76 1.75 19.69
CA THR A 204 16.25 1.31 20.99
C THR A 204 15.76 2.45 21.90
N ASP A 205 14.76 2.09 22.70
CA ASP A 205 14.24 2.69 23.95
C ASP A 205 13.41 3.98 23.85
N GLY A 206 12.37 4.04 24.72
CA GLY A 206 11.29 5.05 24.77
C GLY A 206 11.74 6.44 25.21
N LYS A 207 12.82 6.93 24.61
CA LYS A 207 13.34 8.29 24.74
C LYS A 207 13.36 8.93 23.35
N TYR A 208 13.27 10.25 23.31
CA TYR A 208 13.57 10.97 22.08
C TYR A 208 15.06 10.86 21.78
N ILE A 209 15.40 10.45 20.56
CA ILE A 209 16.78 10.29 20.09
C ILE A 209 16.95 11.15 18.84
N LYS A 210 18.01 11.95 18.81
CA LYS A 210 18.42 12.68 17.60
C LYS A 210 19.15 11.74 16.67
N LEU A 211 18.59 11.52 15.47
CA LEU A 211 19.17 10.64 14.46
C LEU A 211 19.88 11.43 13.38
N ALA A 212 20.97 10.87 12.85
CA ALA A 212 21.53 11.35 11.61
C ALA A 212 20.51 11.13 10.49
N ALA A 213 20.19 12.18 9.75
CA ALA A 213 19.32 12.13 8.57
C ALA A 213 19.97 12.91 7.42
N PRO A 214 21.07 12.38 6.83
CA PRO A 214 21.64 12.94 5.61
C PRO A 214 20.60 13.16 4.51
N ALA A 215 20.91 14.03 3.53
CA ALA A 215 19.98 14.42 2.47
C ALA A 215 19.37 13.20 1.75
N ASP A 216 20.16 12.18 1.48
CA ASP A 216 19.83 10.97 0.73
C ASP A 216 19.23 9.83 1.59
N GLN A 217 19.03 10.04 2.90
CA GLN A 217 18.61 8.99 3.82
C GLN A 217 17.36 9.35 4.64
N ILE A 218 16.47 8.37 4.77
CA ILE A 218 15.37 8.38 5.74
C ILE A 218 15.53 7.29 6.79
N ASN A 219 15.09 7.59 8.00
CA ASN A 219 15.13 6.69 9.13
C ASN A 219 13.84 5.86 9.21
N VAL A 220 13.86 4.58 8.84
CA VAL A 220 12.76 3.64 9.14
C VAL A 220 13.25 2.58 10.10
N HIS A 221 12.40 2.05 10.97
CA HIS A 221 12.82 1.13 12.01
C HIS A 221 11.84 -0.03 12.16
N VAL A 222 12.34 -1.25 12.35
CA VAL A 222 11.51 -2.42 12.63
C VAL A 222 11.64 -2.76 14.11
N HIS A 223 10.51 -2.79 14.81
CA HIS A 223 10.48 -3.12 16.22
C HIS A 223 10.76 -4.62 16.44
N LYS A 224 11.46 -4.95 17.53
CA LYS A 224 11.71 -6.34 17.97
C LYS A 224 10.41 -7.11 18.20
N GLY A 225 10.42 -8.41 17.98
CA GLY A 225 9.23 -9.27 18.07
C GLY A 225 8.45 -9.39 16.77
N ASN A 226 8.96 -8.88 15.65
CA ASN A 226 8.29 -8.94 14.36
C ASN A 226 9.08 -9.79 13.36
N ILE A 227 8.35 -10.53 12.52
CA ILE A 227 8.88 -11.26 11.36
C ILE A 227 8.28 -10.63 10.11
N LEU A 228 9.14 -10.13 9.22
CA LEU A 228 8.73 -9.55 7.95
C LEU A 228 9.06 -10.50 6.81
N ALA A 229 8.09 -10.74 5.93
CA ALA A 229 8.31 -11.42 4.67
C ALA A 229 8.44 -10.39 3.55
N LEU A 230 9.59 -10.37 2.89
CA LEU A 230 9.99 -9.39 1.89
C LEU A 230 10.23 -10.10 0.56
N GLN A 231 10.01 -9.42 -0.56
CA GLN A 231 10.39 -9.89 -1.89
C GLN A 231 11.53 -9.04 -2.45
N GLY A 232 12.17 -9.52 -3.51
CA GLY A 232 13.20 -8.78 -4.21
C GLY A 232 12.63 -7.57 -4.95
N GLU A 233 13.49 -6.62 -5.29
CA GLU A 233 13.12 -5.45 -6.06
C GLU A 233 12.98 -5.80 -7.55
N ALA A 234 11.95 -5.26 -8.20
CA ALA A 234 11.77 -5.31 -9.65
C ALA A 234 11.00 -4.07 -10.13
N MET A 235 10.99 -3.84 -11.44
CA MET A 235 10.41 -2.63 -12.05
C MET A 235 8.89 -2.53 -11.95
N THR A 236 8.20 -3.66 -11.76
CA THR A 236 6.74 -3.74 -11.60
C THR A 236 6.37 -4.76 -10.53
N THR A 237 5.18 -4.62 -9.94
CA THR A 237 4.69 -5.56 -8.93
C THR A 237 4.56 -6.98 -9.48
N LYS A 238 4.19 -7.11 -10.77
CA LYS A 238 4.11 -8.40 -11.47
C LYS A 238 5.45 -9.14 -11.51
N GLU A 239 6.55 -8.43 -11.75
CA GLU A 239 7.88 -9.04 -11.74
C GLU A 239 8.39 -9.27 -10.32
N THR A 240 8.11 -8.35 -9.39
CA THR A 240 8.43 -8.51 -7.96
C THR A 240 7.84 -9.79 -7.40
N ARG A 241 6.58 -10.11 -7.74
CA ARG A 241 5.89 -11.33 -7.30
C ARG A 241 6.56 -12.63 -7.74
N LYS A 242 7.43 -12.62 -8.76
CA LYS A 242 8.20 -13.80 -9.20
C LYS A 242 9.50 -13.98 -8.42
N THR A 243 9.94 -12.96 -7.69
CA THR A 243 11.17 -13.02 -6.92
C THR A 243 10.99 -13.87 -5.66
N ALA A 244 12.10 -14.48 -5.21
CA ALA A 244 12.10 -15.27 -4.00
C ALA A 244 11.92 -14.39 -2.75
N PHE A 245 11.29 -14.96 -1.73
CA PHE A 245 11.07 -14.31 -0.46
C PHE A 245 12.32 -14.30 0.41
N HIS A 246 12.44 -13.23 1.18
CA HIS A 246 13.37 -13.04 2.26
C HIS A 246 12.61 -12.84 3.58
N LEU A 247 12.88 -13.66 4.60
CA LEU A 247 12.36 -13.44 5.94
C LEU A 247 13.34 -12.64 6.80
N SER A 248 12.91 -11.50 7.32
CA SER A 248 13.62 -10.73 8.32
C SER A 248 13.01 -10.97 9.70
N VAL A 249 13.68 -11.77 10.52
CA VAL A 249 13.27 -12.16 11.87
C VAL A 249 13.93 -11.21 12.88
N VAL A 250 13.18 -10.24 13.39
CA VAL A 250 13.69 -9.28 14.38
C VAL A 250 13.41 -9.80 15.78
N LEU A 251 14.42 -10.42 16.38
CA LEU A 251 14.30 -11.19 17.60
C LEU A 251 14.08 -10.30 18.83
N ARG A 252 13.31 -10.84 19.78
CA ARG A 252 13.10 -10.28 21.11
C ARG A 252 13.95 -11.05 22.14
N ARG A 253 14.52 -10.34 23.13
CA ARG A 253 15.31 -10.98 24.22
C ARG A 253 14.49 -11.89 25.12
N SER A 254 13.20 -11.57 25.31
CA SER A 254 12.26 -12.35 26.10
C SER A 254 10.91 -12.33 25.38
N GLY A 255 10.39 -13.53 25.07
CA GLY A 255 9.14 -13.71 24.33
C GLY A 255 9.33 -13.96 22.84
N ASN A 256 8.21 -14.17 22.16
CA ASN A 256 8.18 -14.65 20.78
C ASN A 256 8.21 -13.49 19.78
N SER A 257 8.69 -13.78 18.57
CA SER A 257 8.51 -12.92 17.41
C SER A 257 7.52 -13.58 16.46
N THR A 258 6.61 -12.80 15.89
CA THR A 258 5.55 -13.32 15.01
C THR A 258 5.44 -12.50 13.75
N GLY A 259 4.87 -13.11 12.71
CA GLY A 259 4.55 -12.44 11.45
C GLY A 259 3.50 -13.21 10.69
N GLY A 260 2.85 -12.54 9.74
CA GLY A 260 1.87 -13.15 8.85
C GLY A 260 2.13 -12.72 7.42
N LEU A 261 1.85 -13.63 6.48
CA LEU A 261 1.92 -13.37 5.04
C LEU A 261 0.67 -13.95 4.40
N PHE A 262 -0.17 -13.07 3.86
CA PHE A 262 -1.33 -13.45 3.05
C PHE A 262 -0.95 -13.38 1.58
N LEU A 263 -1.35 -14.40 0.81
CA LEU A 263 -1.02 -14.58 -0.59
C LEU A 263 -2.28 -14.98 -1.36
N ASP A 264 -2.66 -14.20 -2.36
CA ASP A 264 -3.72 -14.52 -3.32
C ASP A 264 -3.20 -14.24 -4.74
N ASP A 265 -4.08 -14.26 -5.73
CA ASP A 265 -3.75 -13.92 -7.13
C ASP A 265 -3.48 -12.43 -7.36
N GLY A 266 -3.84 -11.57 -6.41
CA GLY A 266 -3.76 -10.12 -6.48
C GLY A 266 -4.86 -9.43 -7.28
N GLU A 267 -5.80 -10.17 -7.87
CA GLU A 267 -6.83 -9.62 -8.78
C GLU A 267 -8.26 -10.10 -8.45
N SER A 268 -8.45 -11.17 -7.68
CA SER A 268 -9.78 -11.66 -7.28
C SER A 268 -10.53 -10.63 -6.42
N VAL A 269 -11.82 -10.45 -6.71
CA VAL A 269 -12.69 -9.47 -6.04
C VAL A 269 -12.74 -9.71 -4.53
N GLU A 270 -13.03 -10.94 -4.11
CA GLU A 270 -13.06 -11.31 -2.70
C GLU A 270 -11.68 -11.80 -2.23
N MET A 271 -11.14 -11.12 -1.22
CA MET A 271 -9.92 -11.54 -0.53
C MET A 271 -10.24 -12.67 0.45
N GLY A 272 -9.60 -13.83 0.28
CA GLY A 272 -9.73 -14.92 1.24
C GLY A 272 -11.11 -15.59 1.27
N GLY A 273 -11.87 -15.51 0.17
CA GLY A 273 -13.19 -16.12 0.05
C GLY A 273 -13.18 -17.65 0.13
N GLU A 274 -14.35 -18.28 -0.05
CA GLU A 274 -14.51 -19.75 0.06
C GLU A 274 -13.63 -20.55 -0.91
N GLY A 275 -13.28 -19.96 -2.05
CA GLY A 275 -12.33 -20.55 -2.99
C GLY A 275 -10.92 -20.66 -2.40
N LYS A 276 -10.26 -21.80 -2.55
CA LYS A 276 -8.89 -22.05 -2.07
C LYS A 276 -7.78 -21.36 -2.90
N ASN A 277 -8.08 -20.25 -3.57
CA ASN A 277 -7.12 -19.50 -4.40
C ASN A 277 -6.31 -18.49 -3.58
N TRP A 278 -5.96 -18.86 -2.36
CA TRP A 278 -5.18 -18.05 -1.45
C TRP A 278 -4.46 -18.92 -0.42
N SER A 279 -3.41 -18.40 0.19
CA SER A 279 -2.68 -19.02 1.30
C SER A 279 -2.40 -18.00 2.39
N LEU A 280 -2.44 -18.45 3.64
CA LEU A 280 -2.00 -17.65 4.80
C LEU A 280 -0.88 -18.39 5.52
N VAL A 281 0.29 -17.75 5.59
CA VAL A 281 1.47 -18.27 6.28
C VAL A 281 1.70 -17.48 7.55
N LYS A 282 1.69 -18.16 8.70
CA LYS A 282 1.98 -17.57 10.01
C LYS A 282 3.37 -17.99 10.46
N PHE A 283 4.24 -17.02 10.70
CA PHE A 283 5.60 -17.26 11.18
C PHE A 283 5.68 -17.07 12.70
N HIS A 284 6.42 -17.95 13.34
CA HIS A 284 6.73 -17.88 14.77
C HIS A 284 8.22 -18.09 14.98
N SER A 285 8.81 -17.29 15.85
CA SER A 285 10.22 -17.39 16.22
C SER A 285 10.40 -17.19 17.72
N GLU A 286 11.33 -17.93 18.28
CA GLU A 286 11.71 -17.87 19.69
C GLU A 286 13.21 -18.11 19.83
N ILE A 287 13.76 -17.63 20.94
CA ILE A 287 15.13 -17.95 21.37
C ILE A 287 15.02 -18.88 22.57
N VAL A 288 15.60 -20.07 22.48
CA VAL A 288 15.68 -21.06 23.56
C VAL A 288 17.15 -21.32 23.86
N GLY A 289 17.65 -20.79 24.98
CA GLY A 289 19.09 -20.78 25.27
C GLY A 289 19.86 -20.04 24.17
N ASP A 290 20.89 -20.68 23.58
CA ASP A 290 21.63 -20.14 22.43
C ASP A 290 21.09 -20.61 21.06
N MET A 291 19.84 -21.06 20.99
CA MET A 291 19.21 -21.48 19.74
C MET A 291 18.17 -20.45 19.31
N ALA A 292 18.29 -19.93 18.10
CA ALA A 292 17.25 -19.16 17.44
C ALA A 292 16.46 -20.09 16.51
N MET A 293 15.13 -20.08 16.62
CA MET A 293 14.25 -20.87 15.76
C MET A 293 13.31 -19.97 14.98
N VAL A 294 12.97 -20.36 13.76
CA VAL A 294 11.78 -19.87 13.04
C VAL A 294 10.99 -21.04 12.47
N ARG A 295 9.67 -21.00 12.59
CA ARG A 295 8.76 -22.00 12.01
C ARG A 295 7.57 -21.34 11.33
N SER A 296 7.00 -22.02 10.34
CA SER A 296 5.76 -21.62 9.69
C SER A 296 4.59 -22.53 10.09
N ASN A 297 3.39 -21.95 10.08
CA ASN A 297 2.13 -22.69 10.06
C ASN A 297 1.30 -22.14 8.90
N ILE A 298 0.68 -23.04 8.14
CA ILE A 298 0.08 -22.68 6.85
C ILE A 298 -1.39 -23.07 6.79
N ILE A 299 -2.19 -22.15 6.28
CA ILE A 299 -3.60 -22.35 5.94
C ILE A 299 -3.73 -22.23 4.42
N ASN A 300 -4.38 -23.22 3.79
CA ASN A 300 -4.56 -23.30 2.33
C ASN A 300 -3.24 -23.21 1.53
N GLY A 301 -2.25 -24.04 1.87
CA GLY A 301 -0.91 -23.99 1.28
C GLY A 301 -0.83 -24.30 -0.22
N ASP A 302 -1.83 -24.97 -0.78
CA ASP A 302 -1.86 -25.42 -2.18
C ASP A 302 -1.68 -24.26 -3.17
N PHE A 303 -2.29 -23.10 -2.89
CA PHE A 303 -2.17 -21.93 -3.75
C PHE A 303 -0.72 -21.43 -3.81
N ALA A 304 -0.11 -21.13 -2.67
CA ALA A 304 1.29 -20.70 -2.62
C ALA A 304 2.26 -21.74 -3.19
N PHE A 305 1.98 -23.03 -2.99
CA PHE A 305 2.75 -24.13 -3.59
C PHE A 305 2.65 -24.13 -5.12
N SER A 306 1.44 -23.96 -5.68
CA SER A 306 1.21 -23.88 -7.13
C SER A 306 1.97 -22.73 -7.79
N GLN A 307 2.10 -21.59 -7.08
CA GLN A 307 2.85 -20.43 -7.54
C GLN A 307 4.37 -20.59 -7.40
N LYS A 308 4.84 -21.69 -6.79
CA LYS A 308 6.26 -22.00 -6.54
C LYS A 308 6.98 -20.89 -5.76
N TRP A 309 6.27 -20.20 -4.88
CA TRP A 309 6.90 -19.18 -4.03
C TRP A 309 7.77 -19.84 -2.97
N MET A 310 9.01 -19.34 -2.87
CA MET A 310 10.02 -19.89 -1.98
C MET A 310 10.69 -18.80 -1.16
N VAL A 311 11.06 -19.14 0.08
CA VAL A 311 12.00 -18.38 0.90
C VAL A 311 13.41 -18.84 0.57
N SER A 312 14.22 -17.93 0.03
CA SER A 312 15.63 -18.19 -0.30
C SER A 312 16.60 -17.73 0.79
N LYS A 313 16.13 -16.84 1.67
CA LYS A 313 16.97 -16.10 2.61
C LYS A 313 16.25 -15.83 3.92
N VAL A 314 16.89 -16.15 5.05
CA VAL A 314 16.41 -15.78 6.40
C VAL A 314 17.49 -14.97 7.12
N THR A 315 17.13 -13.80 7.63
CA THR A 315 18.03 -12.94 8.42
C THR A 315 17.48 -12.84 9.84
N PHE A 316 18.27 -13.25 10.83
CA PHE A 316 17.99 -13.01 12.23
C PHE A 316 18.67 -11.71 12.67
N ILE A 317 17.93 -10.81 13.30
CA ILE A 317 18.39 -9.48 13.76
C ILE A 317 18.16 -9.36 15.27
N GLY A 318 19.09 -8.74 16.00
CA GLY A 318 18.92 -8.45 17.43
C GLY A 318 19.59 -9.46 18.37
N LEU A 319 20.54 -10.24 17.86
CA LEU A 319 21.34 -11.19 18.64
C LEU A 319 22.42 -10.45 19.44
N LYS A 320 22.74 -10.93 20.65
CA LYS A 320 23.94 -10.49 21.38
C LYS A 320 25.18 -11.04 20.66
N LYS A 321 26.26 -10.24 20.60
CA LYS A 321 27.63 -10.58 20.13
C LYS A 321 27.69 -11.98 19.52
N THR A 322 27.44 -12.06 18.21
CA THR A 322 27.28 -13.35 17.55
C THR A 322 28.63 -14.02 17.38
N ASN A 323 28.76 -15.21 17.98
CA ASN A 323 29.75 -16.19 17.51
C ASN A 323 29.25 -16.77 16.17
N ALA A 324 30.17 -17.38 15.41
CA ALA A 324 29.80 -18.05 14.16
C ALA A 324 28.74 -19.13 14.40
N ILE A 325 27.86 -19.36 13.41
CA ILE A 325 26.85 -20.44 13.45
C ILE A 325 27.55 -21.76 13.75
N LYS A 326 27.18 -22.44 14.85
CA LYS A 326 27.74 -23.75 15.22
C LYS A 326 27.14 -24.87 14.38
N TRP A 327 25.81 -24.86 14.28
CA TRP A 327 25.05 -25.77 13.44
C TRP A 327 23.66 -25.20 13.14
N TYR A 328 23.06 -25.69 12.06
CA TYR A 328 21.65 -25.46 11.74
C TYR A 328 20.96 -26.78 11.44
N GLU A 329 19.66 -26.81 11.66
CA GLU A 329 18.77 -27.89 11.25
C GLU A 329 17.53 -27.28 10.62
N LEU A 330 17.24 -27.75 9.42
CA LEU A 330 16.05 -27.40 8.67
C LEU A 330 15.18 -28.65 8.56
N GLN A 331 13.98 -28.57 9.12
CA GLN A 331 12.95 -29.59 9.01
C GLN A 331 11.85 -29.09 8.08
N THR A 332 11.47 -29.92 7.12
CA THR A 332 10.31 -29.74 6.23
C THR A 332 9.45 -31.00 6.30
N SER A 333 8.29 -31.00 5.64
CA SER A 333 7.44 -32.19 5.54
C SER A 333 8.13 -33.39 4.87
N LYS A 334 9.16 -33.16 4.04
CA LYS A 334 9.81 -34.20 3.22
C LYS A 334 11.20 -34.59 3.70
N GLU A 335 11.93 -33.66 4.31
CA GLU A 335 13.33 -33.85 4.65
C GLU A 335 13.77 -33.05 5.88
N THR A 336 14.77 -33.60 6.57
CA THR A 336 15.54 -32.91 7.59
C THR A 336 16.98 -32.76 7.10
N LYS A 337 17.45 -31.52 6.97
CA LYS A 337 18.83 -31.18 6.57
C LYS A 337 19.55 -30.52 7.74
N SER A 338 20.75 -30.97 8.06
CA SER A 338 21.60 -30.36 9.09
C SER A 338 22.99 -30.05 8.57
N GLY A 339 23.65 -29.05 9.15
CA GLY A 339 25.00 -28.68 8.73
C GLY A 339 25.71 -27.74 9.70
N ASN A 340 27.05 -27.76 9.65
CA ASN A 340 27.93 -27.04 10.59
C ASN A 340 28.59 -25.79 9.98
N ARG A 341 28.28 -25.44 8.72
CA ARG A 341 28.73 -24.21 8.04
C ARG A 341 27.56 -23.62 7.25
N GLY A 342 27.09 -22.44 7.66
CA GLY A 342 26.08 -21.69 6.91
C GLY A 342 26.63 -21.11 5.62
N LEU A 343 25.91 -21.34 4.51
CA LEU A 343 26.07 -20.63 3.24
C LEU A 343 26.16 -19.11 3.44
N GLY A 344 27.19 -18.47 2.90
CA GLY A 344 27.33 -17.01 2.76
C GLY A 344 27.15 -16.21 4.05
N GLN A 345 28.18 -16.18 4.91
CA GLN A 345 28.14 -15.40 6.17
C GLN A 345 28.67 -13.98 5.96
N SER A 346 27.91 -12.98 6.41
CA SER A 346 28.41 -11.63 6.68
C SER A 346 28.02 -11.27 8.11
N LEU A 347 28.99 -11.29 9.02
CA LEU A 347 28.80 -10.85 10.39
C LEU A 347 28.92 -9.32 10.45
N ILE A 348 27.79 -8.65 10.62
CA ILE A 348 27.75 -7.35 11.30
C ILE A 348 27.21 -7.68 12.69
N THR A 349 28.08 -7.60 13.71
CA THR A 349 28.02 -7.88 15.18
C THR A 349 26.71 -8.25 15.92
N THR A 350 25.52 -8.16 15.31
CA THR A 350 24.18 -8.45 15.86
C THR A 350 23.22 -9.15 14.87
N LYS A 351 23.69 -9.58 13.69
CA LYS A 351 22.88 -10.21 12.63
C LYS A 351 23.45 -11.55 12.16
N ILE A 352 22.56 -12.47 11.77
CA ILE A 352 22.91 -13.73 11.13
C ILE A 352 22.10 -13.89 9.85
N LEU A 353 22.79 -14.26 8.78
CA LEU A 353 22.23 -14.48 7.46
C LEU A 353 22.31 -15.97 7.10
N MET A 354 21.17 -16.55 6.73
CA MET A 354 21.06 -17.86 6.12
C MET A 354 20.61 -17.68 4.67
N SER A 355 21.43 -18.11 3.72
CA SER A 355 21.18 -17.95 2.28
C SER A 355 21.17 -19.30 1.54
N GLY A 356 20.67 -19.30 0.30
CA GLY A 356 20.57 -20.51 -0.54
C GLY A 356 19.56 -21.55 0.00
N LEU A 357 18.56 -21.07 0.74
CA LEU A 357 17.44 -21.90 1.17
C LEU A 357 16.46 -22.14 0.00
N SER A 358 15.63 -23.17 0.12
CA SER A 358 14.58 -23.48 -0.86
C SER A 358 13.33 -23.95 -0.13
N LEU A 359 12.76 -23.05 0.69
CA LEU A 359 11.59 -23.36 1.52
C LEU A 359 10.33 -22.90 0.79
N PHE A 360 9.48 -23.83 0.36
CA PHE A 360 8.20 -23.48 -0.25
C PHE A 360 7.26 -22.87 0.78
N LEU A 361 6.65 -21.73 0.46
CA LEU A 361 5.68 -21.06 1.35
C LEU A 361 4.35 -21.82 1.49
N GLY A 362 4.12 -22.84 0.66
CA GLY A 362 2.98 -23.76 0.77
C GLY A 362 3.24 -24.99 1.64
N GLU A 363 4.45 -25.18 2.16
CA GLU A 363 4.82 -26.31 3.03
C GLU A 363 5.37 -25.82 4.37
N GLU A 364 4.95 -26.47 5.47
CA GLU A 364 5.44 -26.11 6.79
C GLU A 364 6.94 -26.40 6.91
N PHE A 365 7.67 -25.48 7.53
CA PHE A 365 9.09 -25.65 7.80
C PHE A 365 9.44 -25.18 9.21
N LYS A 366 10.54 -25.71 9.73
CA LYS A 366 11.16 -25.30 10.98
C LYS A 366 12.67 -25.21 10.78
N LEU A 367 13.22 -24.03 11.02
CA LEU A 367 14.65 -23.77 10.93
C LEU A 367 15.17 -23.45 12.33
N ASN A 368 16.05 -24.30 12.85
CA ASN A 368 16.79 -24.13 14.09
C ASN A 368 18.22 -23.69 13.75
N VAL A 369 18.72 -22.66 14.43
CA VAL A 369 20.08 -22.14 14.28
C VAL A 369 20.73 -22.02 15.64
N LYS A 370 21.83 -22.75 15.86
CA LYS A 370 22.63 -22.67 17.09
C LYS A 370 23.75 -21.66 16.93
N LEU A 371 23.83 -20.75 17.90
CA LEU A 371 24.76 -19.63 17.98
C LEU A 371 26.05 -19.95 18.75
#